data_AF-A0A1H7T8R8-F1
#
_entry.id   AF-A0A1H7T8R8-F1
#
_cell.length_a   1.000
_cell.length_b   1.000
_cell.length_c   1.000
_cell.angle_alpha   90.00
_cell.angle_beta   90.00
_cell.angle_gamma   90.00
#
_symmetry.space_group_name_H-M   'P 1'
#
loop_
_entity.id
_entity.type
_entity.pdbx_description
1 polymer ?
#
loop_
_entity_poly.entity_id
_entity_poly.type
_entity_poly.pdbx_seq_one_letter_code
_entity_poly.pdbx_strand_id
1 'polypeptide(L)'
;MNHIPSVKPAPLTTAVQPSPPIHLSVRPRRWLVALLALVIAALLGACVYVLLPLSMGSGSALLDPADYFAGDGLRMARAVDRNDWDAIDKMVYEQGIDPDTIFDRQGRPLLAWPLLTYNPEGLHLLLNAGATPDIRMQSAGITIGPGAETSLVRAAAMADSRYLVELLMRGGDPNARNAAGQPLLYVAFSNGHWDNVQALIMSGAHLDTTLEDDGGYDTVLSWYSRIGRFDRLYWLLENGGDPTRRMRDVVGSRLAGTAESYDGRMPVVEDTFYAKVPEQMRDWQKACQAWLLTHNIGRPPAPPSKQLLERQMPQERGKNEIAL
;
A
#
# COMPACT_ATOMS: atom_id res chain seq x y z
N MET A 1 20.20 61.55 48.59
CA MET A 1 19.02 62.42 48.51
C MET A 1 18.13 61.83 47.42
N ASN A 2 16.99 61.19 47.64
CA ASN A 2 15.91 61.43 48.60
C ASN A 2 15.37 60.13 49.24
N HIS A 3 14.89 60.27 50.47
CA HIS A 3 14.21 59.28 51.29
C HIS A 3 12.67 59.40 51.15
N ILE A 4 11.97 58.49 51.86
CA ILE A 4 10.60 58.54 52.43
C ILE A 4 9.52 57.78 51.59
N PRO A 5 8.53 57.05 52.18
CA PRO A 5 8.64 55.74 52.85
C PRO A 5 7.49 54.74 52.48
N SER A 6 7.56 53.53 53.03
CA SER A 6 6.55 52.46 52.99
C SER A 6 5.22 52.81 53.69
N VAL A 7 4.09 52.51 53.06
CA VAL A 7 2.74 52.54 53.69
C VAL A 7 2.11 51.14 53.61
N LYS A 8 1.87 50.55 54.79
CA LYS A 8 1.05 49.34 54.99
C LYS A 8 -0.44 49.67 54.81
N PRO A 9 -1.25 48.84 54.15
CA PRO A 9 -2.71 48.98 54.19
C PRO A 9 -3.33 48.37 55.47
N ALA A 10 -4.36 49.07 55.97
CA ALA A 10 -5.15 48.76 57.16
C ALA A 10 -6.21 47.65 56.92
N PRO A 11 -6.70 46.96 57.98
CA PRO A 11 -7.69 45.90 57.85
C PRO A 11 -9.12 46.45 57.86
N LEU A 12 -9.98 45.94 56.97
CA LEU A 12 -11.43 46.17 57.02
C LEU A 12 -12.13 44.86 57.35
N THR A 13 -12.56 44.78 58.61
CA THR A 13 -13.44 43.77 59.16
C THR A 13 -14.89 44.22 58.92
N THR A 14 -15.64 43.50 58.08
CA THR A 14 -17.11 43.55 58.09
C THR A 14 -17.64 42.13 58.03
N ALA A 15 -18.13 41.66 59.17
CA ALA A 15 -18.86 40.41 59.30
C ALA A 15 -20.24 40.55 58.65
N VAL A 16 -20.54 39.69 57.67
CA VAL A 16 -21.90 39.44 57.19
C VAL A 16 -22.17 37.96 57.41
N GLN A 17 -23.18 37.68 58.23
CA GLN A 17 -23.63 36.33 58.59
C GLN A 17 -24.15 35.57 57.35
N PRO A 18 -23.79 34.29 57.15
CA PRO A 18 -24.29 33.52 56.01
C PRO A 18 -25.75 33.08 56.21
N SER A 19 -26.58 33.35 55.20
CA SER A 19 -27.95 32.83 55.08
C SER A 19 -27.99 31.29 55.08
N PRO A 20 -29.06 30.66 55.58
CA PRO A 20 -29.15 29.21 55.68
C PRO A 20 -29.22 28.53 54.30
N PRO A 21 -28.71 27.28 54.15
CA PRO A 21 -28.70 26.58 52.88
C PRO A 21 -30.11 26.14 52.46
N ILE A 22 -30.48 26.45 51.22
CA ILE A 22 -31.70 25.95 50.58
C ILE A 22 -31.44 24.49 50.18
N HIS A 23 -32.00 23.53 50.92
CA HIS A 23 -32.01 22.13 50.52
C HIS A 23 -33.08 21.87 49.44
N LEU A 24 -32.71 21.98 48.16
CA LEU A 24 -33.50 21.47 47.06
C LEU A 24 -33.38 19.93 47.02
N SER A 25 -34.35 19.24 47.63
CA SER A 25 -34.46 17.79 47.50
C SER A 25 -34.98 17.41 46.11
N VAL A 26 -34.08 17.26 45.15
CA VAL A 26 -34.41 16.67 43.85
C VAL A 26 -34.59 15.17 44.05
N ARG A 27 -35.81 14.73 44.37
CA ARG A 27 -36.16 13.31 44.31
C ARG A 27 -36.26 12.92 42.83
N PRO A 28 -35.36 12.07 42.29
CA PRO A 28 -35.50 11.62 40.91
C PRO A 28 -36.85 10.90 40.78
N ARG A 29 -37.64 11.29 39.78
CA ARG A 29 -38.96 10.68 39.55
C ARG A 29 -38.74 9.17 39.34
N ARG A 30 -39.53 8.32 40.01
CA ARG A 30 -39.37 6.85 39.99
C ARG A 30 -39.26 6.25 38.58
N TRP A 31 -39.86 6.90 37.58
CA TRP A 31 -39.75 6.48 36.18
C TRP A 31 -38.36 6.75 35.55
N LEU A 32 -37.63 7.79 35.98
CA LEU A 32 -36.25 8.04 35.53
C LEU A 32 -35.29 6.97 36.06
N VAL A 33 -35.50 6.50 37.30
CA VAL A 33 -34.71 5.39 37.87
C VAL A 33 -35.03 4.08 37.15
N ALA A 34 -36.29 3.83 36.81
CA ALA A 34 -36.69 2.65 36.03
C ALA A 34 -36.14 2.69 34.59
N LEU A 35 -36.09 3.87 33.97
CA LEU A 35 -35.55 4.05 32.61
C LEU A 35 -34.03 3.91 32.59
N LEU A 36 -33.33 4.44 33.61
CA LEU A 36 -31.90 4.21 33.80
C LEU A 36 -31.60 2.71 34.07
N ALA A 37 -32.42 2.03 34.87
CA ALA A 37 -32.27 0.60 35.11
C ALA A 37 -32.50 -0.24 33.84
N LEU A 38 -33.45 0.15 32.97
CA LEU A 38 -33.67 -0.48 31.67
C LEU A 38 -32.49 -0.26 30.70
N VAL A 39 -31.91 0.95 30.68
CA VAL A 39 -30.71 1.23 29.86
C VAL A 39 -29.50 0.44 30.39
N ILE A 40 -29.30 0.36 31.70
CA ILE A 40 -28.24 -0.45 32.31
C ILE A 40 -28.47 -1.95 32.03
N ALA A 41 -29.70 -2.44 32.12
CA ALA A 41 -30.02 -3.83 31.78
C ALA A 41 -29.80 -4.14 30.29
N ALA A 42 -30.08 -3.19 29.39
CA ALA A 42 -29.78 -3.32 27.96
C ALA A 42 -28.26 -3.30 27.67
N LEU A 43 -27.50 -2.45 28.38
CA LEU A 43 -26.04 -2.40 28.26
C LEU A 43 -25.36 -3.64 28.86
N LEU A 44 -25.88 -4.16 29.98
CA LEU A 44 -25.40 -5.42 30.58
C LEU A 44 -25.80 -6.63 29.74
N GLY A 45 -27.00 -6.64 29.15
CA GLY A 45 -27.43 -7.65 28.18
C GLY A 45 -26.57 -7.66 26.91
N ALA A 46 -26.14 -6.48 26.43
CA ALA A 46 -25.17 -6.37 25.34
C ALA A 46 -23.75 -6.79 25.76
N CYS A 47 -23.34 -6.56 27.03
CA CYS A 47 -22.05 -6.99 27.55
C CYS A 47 -21.93 -8.52 27.73
N VAL A 48 -23.03 -9.22 28.02
CA VAL A 48 -23.04 -10.69 28.13
C VAL A 48 -22.82 -11.38 26.76
N TYR A 49 -23.22 -10.74 25.66
CA TYR A 49 -22.87 -11.22 24.30
C TYR A 49 -21.41 -10.97 23.91
N VAL A 50 -20.72 -10.02 24.57
CA VAL A 50 -19.30 -9.72 24.34
C VAL A 50 -18.38 -10.62 25.19
N LEU A 51 -18.90 -11.25 26.25
CA LEU A 51 -18.15 -12.08 27.19
C LEU A 51 -18.48 -13.58 27.15
N LEU A 52 -19.38 -14.03 26.26
CA LEU A 52 -19.30 -15.41 25.82
C LEU A 52 -18.01 -15.54 24.99
N PRO A 53 -17.08 -16.44 25.34
CA PRO A 53 -16.11 -16.85 24.35
C PRO A 53 -16.95 -17.50 23.26
N LEU A 54 -17.25 -16.73 22.20
CA LEU A 54 -17.29 -17.32 20.89
C LEU A 54 -15.98 -18.08 20.83
N SER A 55 -16.08 -19.39 20.98
CA SER A 55 -15.19 -20.33 20.32
C SER A 55 -15.30 -20.02 18.83
N MET A 56 -14.77 -18.86 18.43
CA MET A 56 -14.16 -18.63 17.16
C MET A 56 -13.08 -19.69 17.14
N GLY A 57 -13.44 -20.86 16.63
CA GLY A 57 -12.47 -21.78 16.11
C GLY A 57 -11.52 -20.92 15.31
N SER A 58 -10.26 -20.93 15.75
CA SER A 58 -9.09 -20.52 14.98
C SER A 58 -9.42 -20.66 13.49
N GLY A 59 -9.53 -19.53 12.80
CA GLY A 59 -9.85 -19.48 11.38
C GLY A 59 -8.81 -20.28 10.62
N SER A 60 -9.17 -21.52 10.27
CA SER A 60 -8.34 -22.44 9.50
C SER A 60 -9.26 -23.41 8.76
N ALA A 61 -10.13 -22.87 7.92
CA ALA A 61 -11.01 -23.68 7.07
C ALA A 61 -11.24 -23.01 5.72
N LEU A 62 -10.17 -22.63 5.03
CA LEU A 62 -10.29 -22.30 3.61
C LEU A 62 -9.69 -23.38 2.71
N LEU A 63 -8.62 -24.06 3.13
CA LEU A 63 -7.98 -25.13 2.39
C LEU A 63 -7.54 -26.24 3.35
N ASP A 64 -7.75 -27.51 2.99
CA ASP A 64 -7.17 -28.66 3.71
C ASP A 64 -5.81 -29.01 3.08
N PRO A 65 -4.68 -28.99 3.82
CA PRO A 65 -3.39 -29.45 3.32
C PRO A 65 -3.41 -30.81 2.62
N ALA A 66 -4.30 -31.73 3.03
CA ALA A 66 -4.41 -33.06 2.46
C ALA A 66 -4.82 -33.05 0.98
N ASP A 67 -5.53 -32.00 0.54
CA ASP A 67 -5.93 -31.80 -0.86
C ASP A 67 -4.75 -31.34 -1.74
N TYR A 68 -3.70 -30.79 -1.13
CA TYR A 68 -2.55 -30.20 -1.83
C TYR A 68 -1.27 -31.03 -1.72
N PHE A 69 -1.03 -31.65 -0.57
CA PHE A 69 0.21 -32.36 -0.29
C PHE A 69 -0.02 -33.82 0.12
N ALA A 70 1.04 -34.61 0.07
CA ALA A 70 1.10 -35.97 0.57
C ALA A 70 2.45 -36.21 1.29
N GLY A 71 2.56 -37.30 2.04
CA GLY A 71 3.82 -37.69 2.71
C GLY A 71 4.38 -36.58 3.61
N ASP A 72 5.67 -36.30 3.47
CA ASP A 72 6.36 -35.27 4.25
C ASP A 72 5.84 -33.87 3.95
N GLY A 73 5.43 -33.57 2.72
CA GLY A 73 4.80 -32.30 2.38
C GLY A 73 3.51 -32.05 3.15
N LEU A 74 2.68 -33.09 3.34
CA LEU A 74 1.46 -32.98 4.14
C LEU A 74 1.77 -32.77 5.62
N ARG A 75 2.77 -33.49 6.14
CA ARG A 75 3.22 -33.32 7.54
C ARG A 75 3.72 -31.90 7.77
N MET A 76 4.51 -31.37 6.84
CA MET A 76 5.10 -30.03 6.94
C MET A 76 4.04 -28.94 6.78
N ALA A 77 3.13 -29.04 5.81
CA ALA A 77 2.01 -28.10 5.63
C ALA A 77 1.10 -28.03 6.88
N ARG A 78 0.83 -29.15 7.54
CA ARG A 78 0.07 -29.17 8.81
C ARG A 78 0.83 -28.58 9.99
N ALA A 79 2.16 -28.66 9.99
CA ALA A 79 2.98 -27.99 11.01
C ALA A 79 2.97 -26.48 10.77
N VAL A 80 3.07 -26.05 9.52
CA VAL A 80 2.93 -24.64 9.09
C VAL A 80 1.58 -24.07 9.51
N ASP A 81 0.46 -24.74 9.22
CA ASP A 81 -0.88 -24.25 9.61
C ASP A 81 -1.05 -24.07 11.12
N ARG A 82 -0.30 -24.84 11.91
CA ARG A 82 -0.33 -24.78 13.38
C ARG A 82 0.78 -23.90 13.96
N ASN A 83 1.62 -23.30 13.11
CA ASN A 83 2.82 -22.55 13.51
C ASN A 83 3.72 -23.34 14.48
N ASP A 84 3.87 -24.64 14.20
CA ASP A 84 4.58 -25.61 15.03
C ASP A 84 6.09 -25.62 14.69
N TRP A 85 6.84 -24.74 15.34
CA TRP A 85 8.28 -24.56 15.16
C TRP A 85 9.06 -25.85 15.45
N ASP A 86 8.75 -26.52 16.57
CA ASP A 86 9.46 -27.73 16.99
C ASP A 86 9.29 -28.85 15.96
N ALA A 87 8.08 -29.00 15.40
CA ALA A 87 7.85 -29.99 14.35
C ALA A 87 8.66 -29.68 13.08
N ILE A 88 8.76 -28.40 12.69
CA ILE A 88 9.50 -27.96 11.51
C ILE A 88 10.99 -28.16 11.70
N ASP A 89 11.54 -27.70 12.81
CA ASP A 89 12.96 -27.86 13.13
C ASP A 89 13.35 -29.33 13.15
N LYS A 90 12.51 -30.18 13.74
CA LYS A 90 12.70 -31.63 13.72
C LYS A 90 12.69 -32.20 12.31
N MET A 91 11.76 -31.77 11.45
CA MET A 91 11.68 -32.25 10.08
C MET A 91 12.90 -31.81 9.26
N VAL A 92 13.32 -30.55 9.39
CA VAL A 92 14.42 -30.00 8.59
C VAL A 92 15.78 -30.45 9.12
N TYR A 93 16.06 -30.27 10.41
CA TYR A 93 17.40 -30.46 10.96
C TYR A 93 17.68 -31.88 11.47
N GLU A 94 16.67 -32.58 12.01
CA GLU A 94 16.87 -33.97 12.48
C GLU A 94 16.59 -34.99 11.37
N GLN A 95 15.54 -34.79 10.57
CA GLN A 95 15.14 -35.72 9.50
C GLN A 95 15.74 -35.37 8.14
N GLY A 96 16.35 -34.18 7.99
CA GLY A 96 16.98 -33.76 6.73
C GLY A 96 16.00 -33.47 5.61
N ILE A 97 14.74 -33.14 5.93
CA ILE A 97 13.71 -32.82 4.94
C ILE A 97 13.92 -31.39 4.46
N ASP A 98 14.34 -31.24 3.21
CA ASP A 98 14.53 -29.93 2.58
C ASP A 98 13.18 -29.34 2.12
N PRO A 99 12.71 -28.20 2.67
CA PRO A 99 11.44 -27.60 2.31
C PRO A 99 11.39 -27.14 0.84
N ASP A 100 12.53 -26.85 0.21
CA ASP A 100 12.60 -26.41 -1.19
C ASP A 100 12.31 -27.54 -2.19
N THR A 101 12.35 -28.79 -1.71
CA THR A 101 12.01 -29.98 -2.52
C THR A 101 10.53 -30.34 -2.47
N ILE A 102 9.75 -29.66 -1.63
CA ILE A 102 8.33 -29.97 -1.42
C ILE A 102 7.47 -29.10 -2.33
N PHE A 103 6.70 -29.77 -3.18
CA PHE A 103 5.73 -29.14 -4.07
C PHE A 103 4.34 -29.74 -3.85
N ASP A 104 3.31 -28.92 -4.02
CA ASP A 104 1.94 -29.41 -4.00
C ASP A 104 1.57 -30.12 -5.31
N ARG A 105 0.36 -30.68 -5.38
CA ARG A 105 -0.17 -31.37 -6.58
C ARG A 105 -0.27 -30.48 -7.82
N GLN A 106 -0.25 -29.15 -7.67
CA GLN A 106 -0.25 -28.18 -8.75
C GLN A 106 1.18 -27.72 -9.10
N GLY A 107 2.19 -28.23 -8.38
CA GLY A 107 3.58 -27.90 -8.59
C GLY A 107 4.07 -26.68 -7.83
N ARG A 108 3.27 -26.08 -6.95
CA ARG A 108 3.66 -24.89 -6.20
C ARG A 108 4.59 -25.28 -5.05
N PRO A 109 5.68 -24.52 -4.80
CA PRO A 109 6.56 -24.81 -3.68
C PRO A 109 5.80 -24.70 -2.36
N LEU A 110 6.21 -25.46 -1.35
CA LEU A 110 5.61 -25.39 -0.01
C LEU A 110 5.62 -23.98 0.57
N LEU A 111 6.64 -23.17 0.24
CA LEU A 111 6.72 -21.78 0.67
C LEU A 111 5.54 -20.91 0.18
N ALA A 112 4.79 -21.33 -0.85
CA ALA A 112 3.58 -20.64 -1.30
C ALA A 112 2.37 -20.95 -0.41
N TRP A 113 2.40 -22.02 0.38
CA TRP A 113 1.29 -22.47 1.22
C TRP A 113 0.84 -21.41 2.24
N PRO A 114 1.72 -20.79 3.05
CA PRO A 114 1.32 -19.75 3.99
C PRO A 114 0.70 -18.52 3.30
N LEU A 115 1.03 -18.24 2.04
CA LEU A 115 0.41 -17.15 1.26
C LEU A 115 -0.99 -17.51 0.79
N LEU A 116 -1.29 -18.81 0.60
CA LEU A 116 -2.62 -19.30 0.23
C LEU A 116 -3.55 -19.38 1.45
N THR A 117 -2.99 -19.71 2.62
CA THR A 117 -3.73 -19.81 3.88
C THR A 117 -3.73 -18.51 4.69
N TYR A 118 -3.10 -17.45 4.20
CA TYR A 118 -2.95 -16.16 4.87
C TYR A 118 -2.33 -16.29 6.28
N ASN A 119 -1.27 -17.10 6.37
CA ASN A 119 -0.50 -17.34 7.58
C ASN A 119 0.91 -16.71 7.51
N PRO A 120 1.12 -15.48 8.04
CA PRO A 120 2.43 -14.84 7.99
C PRO A 120 3.42 -15.51 8.96
N GLU A 121 2.98 -16.03 10.09
CA GLU A 121 3.84 -16.77 11.01
C GLU A 121 4.35 -18.08 10.39
N GLY A 122 3.49 -18.77 9.63
CA GLY A 122 3.87 -19.94 8.86
C GLY A 122 4.88 -19.64 7.75
N LEU A 123 4.78 -18.46 7.12
CA LEU A 123 5.80 -17.98 6.18
C LEU A 123 7.13 -17.76 6.91
N HIS A 124 7.11 -17.03 8.02
CA HIS A 124 8.30 -16.76 8.83
C HIS A 124 9.02 -18.04 9.25
N LEU A 125 8.23 -19.04 9.65
CA LEU A 125 8.72 -20.35 10.06
C LEU A 125 9.42 -21.10 8.92
N LEU A 126 8.86 -21.15 7.71
CA LEU A 126 9.52 -21.82 6.59
C LEU A 126 10.80 -21.10 6.16
N LEU A 127 10.79 -19.76 6.17
CA LEU A 127 11.96 -18.95 5.83
C LEU A 127 13.09 -19.09 6.87
N ASN A 128 12.76 -19.24 8.16
CA ASN A 128 13.75 -19.56 9.19
C ASN A 128 14.30 -20.97 9.05
N ALA A 129 13.48 -21.91 8.58
CA ALA A 129 13.89 -23.27 8.28
C ALA A 129 14.70 -23.39 6.97
N GLY A 130 15.00 -22.28 6.30
CA GLY A 130 15.88 -22.23 5.12
C GLY A 130 15.18 -22.31 3.77
N ALA A 131 13.84 -22.25 3.72
CA ALA A 131 13.11 -22.22 2.46
C ALA A 131 13.46 -20.96 1.64
N THR A 132 13.62 -21.10 0.32
CA THR A 132 14.05 -19.99 -0.54
C THR A 132 12.88 -19.27 -1.23
N PRO A 133 12.83 -17.92 -1.22
CA PRO A 133 11.72 -17.13 -1.79
C PRO A 133 11.44 -17.35 -3.28
N ASP A 134 12.49 -17.68 -4.03
CA ASP A 134 12.49 -17.67 -5.50
C ASP A 134 12.26 -19.05 -6.13
N ILE A 135 11.95 -20.08 -5.32
CA ILE A 135 11.57 -21.38 -5.87
C ILE A 135 10.36 -21.20 -6.79
N ARG A 136 10.53 -21.75 -7.99
CA ARG A 136 9.59 -21.65 -9.08
C ARG A 136 8.64 -22.84 -9.06
N MET A 137 7.38 -22.60 -9.39
CA MET A 137 6.42 -23.68 -9.60
C MET A 137 6.95 -24.69 -10.62
N GLN A 138 6.89 -25.98 -10.29
CA GLN A 138 7.25 -27.09 -11.17
C GLN A 138 6.00 -27.62 -11.88
N SER A 139 5.88 -27.46 -13.20
CA SER A 139 4.82 -28.16 -13.91
C SER A 139 5.24 -29.60 -14.22
N ALA A 140 4.35 -30.55 -13.99
CA ALA A 140 4.49 -31.91 -14.48
C ALA A 140 4.48 -31.91 -16.03
N GLY A 141 5.65 -31.77 -16.65
CA GLY A 141 5.86 -32.04 -18.08
C GLY A 141 5.62 -30.88 -19.04
N ILE A 142 5.42 -29.64 -18.58
CA ILE A 142 5.37 -28.44 -19.44
C ILE A 142 6.46 -27.47 -18.99
N THR A 143 7.36 -27.09 -19.89
CA THR A 143 8.31 -25.99 -19.66
C THR A 143 7.51 -24.70 -19.48
N ILE A 144 7.23 -24.32 -18.24
CA ILE A 144 6.70 -22.99 -17.97
C ILE A 144 7.84 -22.01 -18.28
N GLY A 145 7.54 -20.98 -19.08
CA GLY A 145 8.50 -19.94 -19.42
C GLY A 145 9.09 -19.26 -18.18
N PRO A 146 10.02 -18.30 -18.36
CA PRO A 146 10.74 -17.61 -17.28
C PRO A 146 9.86 -16.86 -16.24
N GLY A 147 8.53 -16.97 -16.31
CA GLY A 147 7.57 -16.43 -15.35
C GLY A 147 6.75 -17.41 -14.47
N ALA A 148 7.08 -18.71 -14.38
CA ALA A 148 6.38 -19.62 -13.45
C ALA A 148 6.17 -18.98 -12.06
N GLU A 149 4.93 -19.00 -11.55
CA GLU A 149 4.52 -18.30 -10.32
C GLU A 149 5.40 -18.75 -9.14
N THR A 150 6.07 -17.80 -8.49
CA THR A 150 6.84 -18.01 -7.24
C THR A 150 6.04 -17.49 -6.05
N SER A 151 6.43 -17.88 -4.83
CA SER A 151 5.90 -17.26 -3.61
C SER A 151 6.08 -15.74 -3.63
N LEU A 152 7.22 -15.26 -4.13
CA LEU A 152 7.51 -13.84 -4.28
C LEU A 152 6.57 -13.12 -5.26
N VAL A 153 6.26 -13.73 -6.42
CA VAL A 153 5.28 -13.19 -7.38
C VAL A 153 3.91 -13.06 -6.74
N ARG A 154 3.46 -14.08 -6.01
CA ARG A 154 2.17 -14.04 -5.32
C ARG A 154 2.15 -12.96 -4.24
N ALA A 155 3.20 -12.85 -3.43
CA ALA A 155 3.30 -11.84 -2.39
C ALA A 155 3.24 -10.40 -2.95
N ALA A 156 3.84 -10.16 -4.12
CA ALA A 156 3.76 -8.85 -4.78
C ALA A 156 2.32 -8.45 -5.14
N ALA A 157 1.46 -9.43 -5.44
CA ALA A 157 0.04 -9.24 -5.74
C ALA A 157 -0.87 -9.23 -4.50
N MET A 158 -0.35 -9.47 -3.30
CA MET A 158 -1.14 -9.48 -2.06
C MET A 158 -1.18 -8.10 -1.41
N ALA A 159 -2.34 -7.75 -0.84
CA ALA A 159 -2.52 -6.47 -0.15
C ALA A 159 -1.69 -6.34 1.13
N ASP A 160 -1.39 -7.46 1.78
CA ASP A 160 -0.58 -7.50 3.00
C ASP A 160 0.91 -7.53 2.64
N SER A 161 1.56 -6.38 2.78
CA SER A 161 2.97 -6.21 2.40
C SER A 161 3.95 -7.00 3.25
N ARG A 162 3.53 -7.52 4.40
CA ARG A 162 4.39 -8.32 5.29
C ARG A 162 4.97 -9.54 4.58
N TYR A 163 4.18 -10.22 3.75
CA TYR A 163 4.64 -11.37 2.97
C TYR A 163 5.76 -10.98 2.00
N LEU A 164 5.57 -9.88 1.26
CA LEU A 164 6.55 -9.46 0.27
C LEU A 164 7.82 -8.95 0.93
N VAL A 165 7.68 -8.09 1.95
CA VAL A 165 8.81 -7.55 2.71
C VAL A 165 9.65 -8.68 3.30
N GLU A 166 9.01 -9.70 3.86
CA GLU A 166 9.73 -10.82 4.46
C GLU A 166 10.48 -11.67 3.43
N LEU A 167 9.84 -11.99 2.31
CA LEU A 167 10.48 -12.71 1.21
C LEU A 167 11.68 -11.93 0.63
N LEU A 168 11.56 -10.61 0.46
CA LEU A 168 12.65 -9.75 0.00
C LEU A 168 13.81 -9.69 1.01
N MET A 169 13.51 -9.59 2.31
CA MET A 169 14.55 -9.63 3.37
C MET A 169 15.31 -10.96 3.40
N ARG A 170 14.73 -12.04 2.88
CA ARG A 170 15.34 -13.37 2.76
C ARG A 170 16.01 -13.62 1.42
N GLY A 171 16.29 -12.55 0.67
CA GLY A 171 17.06 -12.62 -0.58
C GLY A 171 16.22 -12.91 -1.81
N GLY A 172 14.90 -12.78 -1.75
CA GLY A 172 14.06 -12.84 -2.94
C GLY A 172 14.41 -11.73 -3.94
N ASP A 173 14.46 -12.07 -5.23
CA ASP A 173 14.81 -11.13 -6.29
C ASP A 173 13.71 -10.07 -6.53
N PRO A 174 13.92 -8.79 -6.18
CA PRO A 174 12.94 -7.73 -6.41
C PRO A 174 12.66 -7.46 -7.90
N ASN A 175 13.51 -7.98 -8.79
CA ASN A 175 13.41 -7.86 -10.25
C ASN A 175 12.82 -9.10 -10.92
N ALA A 176 12.31 -10.06 -10.14
CA ALA A 176 11.63 -11.22 -10.67
C ALA A 176 10.43 -10.82 -11.55
N ARG A 177 10.02 -11.75 -12.41
CA ARG A 177 8.92 -11.56 -13.36
C ARG A 177 7.84 -12.62 -13.18
N ASN A 178 6.58 -12.23 -13.33
CA ASN A 178 5.44 -13.14 -13.32
C ASN A 178 5.34 -13.94 -14.64
N ALA A 179 4.32 -14.79 -14.75
CA ALA A 179 4.10 -15.70 -15.88
C ALA A 179 3.95 -14.98 -17.23
N ALA A 180 3.47 -13.75 -17.21
CA ALA A 180 3.33 -12.88 -18.37
C ALA A 180 4.61 -12.10 -18.68
N GLY A 181 5.72 -12.37 -17.99
CA GLY A 181 6.97 -11.62 -18.14
C GLY A 181 6.94 -10.24 -17.48
N GLN A 182 5.93 -9.90 -16.68
CA GLN A 182 5.81 -8.58 -16.08
C GLN A 182 6.66 -8.47 -14.81
N PRO A 183 7.39 -7.37 -14.59
CA PRO A 183 8.20 -7.17 -13.39
C PRO A 183 7.32 -7.08 -12.13
N LEU A 184 7.82 -7.55 -10.97
CA LEU A 184 7.09 -7.46 -9.70
C LEU A 184 6.62 -6.05 -9.37
N LEU A 185 7.43 -5.05 -9.72
CA LEU A 185 7.08 -3.64 -9.53
C LEU A 185 5.74 -3.29 -10.19
N TYR A 186 5.50 -3.84 -11.38
CA TYR A 186 4.21 -3.69 -12.08
C TYR A 186 3.09 -4.51 -11.45
N VAL A 187 3.38 -5.73 -11.01
CA VAL A 187 2.39 -6.58 -10.33
C VAL A 187 1.86 -5.87 -9.08
N ALA A 188 2.74 -5.31 -8.25
CA ALA A 188 2.33 -4.51 -7.08
C ALA A 188 1.54 -3.26 -7.47
N PHE A 189 2.02 -2.52 -8.49
CA PHE A 189 1.34 -1.32 -9.00
C PHE A 189 -0.08 -1.62 -9.50
N SER A 190 -0.23 -2.63 -10.37
CA SER A 190 -1.50 -2.99 -11.02
C SER A 190 -2.56 -3.47 -10.03
N ASN A 191 -2.15 -4.08 -8.92
CA ASN A 191 -3.03 -4.45 -7.81
C ASN A 191 -3.27 -3.29 -6.81
N GLY A 192 -2.66 -2.12 -7.03
CA GLY A 192 -2.84 -0.93 -6.19
C GLY A 192 -2.10 -0.98 -4.85
N HIS A 193 -1.17 -1.92 -4.67
CA HIS A 193 -0.45 -2.16 -3.42
C HIS A 193 0.78 -1.26 -3.33
N TRP A 194 0.56 -0.02 -2.91
CA TRP A 194 1.62 0.99 -2.81
C TRP A 194 2.75 0.58 -1.86
N ASP A 195 2.42 -0.03 -0.72
CA ASP A 195 3.44 -0.49 0.23
C ASP A 195 4.36 -1.55 -0.40
N ASN A 196 3.83 -2.40 -1.29
CA ASN A 196 4.62 -3.36 -2.05
C ASN A 196 5.51 -2.68 -3.11
N VAL A 197 4.99 -1.64 -3.78
CA VAL A 197 5.79 -0.82 -4.70
C VAL A 197 6.99 -0.20 -3.96
N GLN A 198 6.76 0.37 -2.78
CA GLN A 198 7.82 0.93 -1.96
C GLN A 198 8.81 -0.14 -1.51
N ALA A 199 8.33 -1.28 -1.00
CA ALA A 199 9.18 -2.38 -0.54
C ALA A 199 10.10 -2.92 -1.66
N LEU A 200 9.57 -3.09 -2.87
CA LEU A 200 10.35 -3.54 -4.03
C LEU A 200 11.44 -2.54 -4.39
N ILE A 201 11.13 -1.24 -4.45
CA ILE A 201 12.09 -0.20 -4.78
C ILE A 201 13.18 -0.10 -3.71
N MET A 202 12.79 -0.13 -2.42
CA MET A 202 13.74 -0.14 -1.30
C MET A 202 14.63 -1.39 -1.28
N SER A 203 14.17 -2.48 -1.90
CA SER A 203 14.95 -3.72 -2.05
C SER A 203 15.78 -3.77 -3.33
N GLY A 204 15.75 -2.75 -4.18
CA GLY A 204 16.57 -2.66 -5.40
C GLY A 204 15.85 -3.04 -6.71
N ALA A 205 14.52 -2.97 -6.74
CA ALA A 205 13.78 -3.11 -8.00
C ALA A 205 14.14 -1.99 -8.99
N HIS A 206 14.34 -2.34 -10.26
CA HIS A 206 14.61 -1.39 -11.33
C HIS A 206 13.36 -0.56 -11.65
N LEU A 207 13.38 0.71 -11.23
CA LEU A 207 12.27 1.64 -11.32
C LEU A 207 11.84 1.94 -12.77
N ASP A 208 12.80 1.97 -13.69
CA ASP A 208 12.58 2.26 -15.11
C ASP A 208 12.41 1.00 -15.98
N THR A 209 12.03 -0.12 -15.37
CA THR A 209 11.73 -1.35 -16.13
C THR A 209 10.53 -1.14 -17.04
N THR A 210 10.70 -1.53 -18.31
CA THR A 210 9.62 -1.49 -19.29
C THR A 210 8.56 -2.54 -19.02
N LEU A 211 7.30 -2.15 -19.17
CA LEU A 211 6.12 -3.01 -19.16
C LEU A 211 5.85 -3.66 -20.53
N GLU A 212 6.71 -3.40 -21.52
CA GLU A 212 6.57 -3.85 -22.92
C GLU A 212 5.24 -3.41 -23.54
N ASP A 213 4.71 -2.26 -23.11
CA ASP A 213 3.48 -1.68 -23.65
C ASP A 213 3.77 -0.75 -24.85
N ASP A 214 2.93 -0.91 -25.88
CA ASP A 214 2.96 -0.15 -27.13
C ASP A 214 2.24 1.19 -26.93
N GLY A 215 2.95 2.22 -26.47
CA GLY A 215 2.36 3.55 -26.39
C GLY A 215 2.93 4.53 -25.37
N GLY A 216 4.16 4.32 -24.90
CA GLY A 216 4.93 5.32 -24.15
C GLY A 216 4.59 5.50 -22.67
N TYR A 217 3.55 4.84 -22.16
CA TYR A 217 3.30 4.67 -20.72
C TYR A 217 3.80 3.28 -20.27
N ASP A 218 5.09 3.04 -20.46
CA ASP A 218 5.72 1.74 -20.33
C ASP A 218 6.45 1.54 -19.01
N THR A 219 6.27 2.41 -18.01
CA THR A 219 6.88 2.28 -16.67
C THR A 219 5.89 2.60 -15.56
N VAL A 220 6.11 2.07 -14.34
CA VAL A 220 5.29 2.39 -13.17
C VAL A 220 5.28 3.90 -12.87
N LEU A 221 6.41 4.58 -13.07
CA LEU A 221 6.52 6.05 -12.98
C LEU A 221 5.53 6.74 -13.93
N SER A 222 5.55 6.36 -15.22
CA SER A 222 4.66 6.94 -16.23
C SER A 222 3.19 6.66 -15.96
N TRP A 223 2.85 5.48 -15.43
CA TRP A 223 1.47 5.21 -15.06
C TRP A 223 0.98 6.12 -13.94
N TYR A 224 1.79 6.40 -12.93
CA TYR A 224 1.41 7.33 -11.85
C TYR A 224 1.20 8.76 -12.33
N SER A 225 1.99 9.25 -13.31
CA SER A 225 1.74 10.55 -13.94
C SER A 225 0.41 10.56 -14.68
N ARG A 226 0.14 9.51 -15.46
CA ARG A 226 -1.08 9.36 -16.27
C ARG A 226 -2.36 9.42 -15.44
N ILE A 227 -2.38 8.73 -14.30
CA ILE A 227 -3.54 8.68 -13.41
C ILE A 227 -3.58 9.87 -12.43
N GLY A 228 -2.60 10.77 -12.49
CA GLY A 228 -2.55 12.00 -11.67
C GLY A 228 -2.25 11.77 -10.19
N ARG A 229 -1.60 10.66 -9.84
CA ARG A 229 -1.17 10.35 -8.46
C ARG A 229 0.20 10.96 -8.19
N PHE A 230 0.22 12.30 -8.15
CA PHE A 230 1.43 13.08 -7.99
C PHE A 230 2.12 12.88 -6.63
N ASP A 231 1.38 12.46 -5.61
CA ASP A 231 1.92 12.02 -4.32
C ASP A 231 2.91 10.87 -4.47
N ARG A 232 2.53 9.86 -5.26
CA ARG A 232 3.36 8.68 -5.54
C ARG A 232 4.42 8.99 -6.60
N LEU A 233 4.07 9.77 -7.63
CA LEU A 233 5.04 10.22 -8.64
C LEU A 233 6.21 10.95 -7.98
N TYR A 234 5.93 11.91 -7.09
CA TYR A 234 6.97 12.64 -6.36
C TYR A 234 7.90 11.69 -5.61
N TRP A 235 7.34 10.73 -4.87
CA TRP A 235 8.15 9.73 -4.15
C TRP A 235 9.05 8.93 -5.09
N LEU A 236 8.55 8.52 -6.27
CA LEU A 236 9.36 7.78 -7.24
C LEU A 236 10.46 8.63 -7.88
N LEU A 237 10.20 9.93 -8.13
CA LEU A 237 11.23 10.88 -8.58
C LEU A 237 12.35 11.02 -7.55
N GLU A 238 11.99 11.17 -6.27
CA GLU A 238 12.95 11.23 -5.16
C GLU A 238 13.77 9.94 -5.01
N ASN A 239 13.26 8.81 -5.51
CA ASN A 239 13.95 7.51 -5.55
C ASN A 239 14.62 7.21 -6.90
N GLY A 240 14.83 8.23 -7.74
CA GLY A 240 15.66 8.13 -8.94
C GLY A 240 14.94 7.68 -10.21
N GLY A 241 13.60 7.74 -10.25
CA GLY A 241 12.85 7.40 -11.47
C GLY A 241 13.10 8.42 -12.58
N ASP A 242 13.27 7.95 -13.82
CA ASP A 242 13.57 8.83 -14.96
C ASP A 242 12.28 9.40 -15.60
N PRO A 243 11.95 10.69 -15.40
CA PRO A 243 10.78 11.30 -16.04
C PRO A 243 11.02 11.63 -17.52
N THR A 244 12.26 11.57 -18.00
CA THR A 244 12.64 12.02 -19.35
C THR A 244 12.51 10.94 -20.41
N ARG A 245 12.07 9.74 -20.01
CA ARG A 245 11.77 8.64 -20.92
C ARG A 245 10.80 9.09 -22.01
N ARG A 246 11.19 8.82 -23.25
CA ARG A 246 10.42 9.23 -24.43
C ARG A 246 9.48 8.14 -24.91
N MET A 247 8.26 8.54 -25.26
CA MET A 247 7.33 7.69 -25.97
C MET A 247 7.90 7.38 -27.37
N ARG A 248 7.53 6.21 -27.89
CA ARG A 248 7.75 5.84 -29.28
C ARG A 248 6.41 5.53 -29.92
N ASP A 249 6.26 5.88 -31.18
CA ASP A 249 5.09 5.47 -31.93
C ASP A 249 5.07 3.94 -32.11
N VAL A 250 3.86 3.36 -32.06
CA VAL A 250 3.66 1.96 -32.42
C VAL A 250 4.10 1.77 -33.88
N VAL A 251 4.85 0.71 -34.14
CA VAL A 251 5.33 0.39 -35.49
C VAL A 251 4.12 0.28 -36.44
N GLY A 252 4.11 1.07 -37.51
CA GLY A 252 2.99 1.12 -38.46
C GLY A 252 1.83 2.04 -38.04
N SER A 253 1.98 2.83 -36.98
CA SER A 253 1.02 3.87 -36.60
C SER A 253 0.77 4.83 -37.77
N ARG A 254 -0.50 5.06 -38.10
CA ARG A 254 -0.92 6.05 -39.10
C ARG A 254 -0.54 7.49 -38.72
N LEU A 255 -0.26 7.72 -37.44
CA LEU A 255 0.13 9.03 -36.91
C LEU A 255 1.66 9.24 -36.95
N ALA A 256 2.44 8.22 -37.34
CA ALA A 256 3.90 8.31 -37.38
C ALA A 256 4.37 9.46 -38.28
N GLY A 257 5.20 10.35 -37.71
CA GLY A 257 5.71 11.54 -38.41
C GLY A 257 4.71 12.69 -38.59
N THR A 258 3.48 12.57 -38.06
CA THR A 258 2.50 13.68 -38.05
C THR A 258 2.66 14.58 -36.82
N ALA A 259 2.04 15.76 -36.82
CA ALA A 259 2.00 16.63 -35.63
C ALA A 259 1.22 16.03 -34.44
N GLU A 260 0.45 14.96 -34.68
CA GLU A 260 -0.30 14.21 -33.66
C GLU A 260 0.45 12.97 -33.18
N SER A 261 1.65 12.70 -33.74
CA SER A 261 2.57 11.65 -33.29
C SER A 261 2.89 11.81 -31.80
N TYR A 262 3.02 10.67 -31.12
CA TYR A 262 3.50 10.65 -29.74
C TYR A 262 5.03 10.51 -29.68
N ASP A 263 5.70 10.26 -30.81
CA ASP A 263 7.13 10.00 -30.87
C ASP A 263 7.96 11.14 -30.26
N GLY A 264 8.91 10.75 -29.42
CA GLY A 264 9.81 11.69 -28.75
C GLY A 264 9.19 12.49 -27.60
N ARG A 265 7.88 12.38 -27.33
CA ARG A 265 7.23 13.07 -26.20
C ARG A 265 7.65 12.49 -24.86
N MET A 266 7.65 13.32 -23.82
CA MET A 266 8.01 12.92 -22.45
C MET A 266 6.75 12.94 -21.58
N PRO A 267 6.02 11.81 -21.46
CA PRO A 267 4.67 11.81 -20.93
C PRO A 267 4.65 12.21 -19.45
N VAL A 268 5.65 11.76 -18.68
CA VAL A 268 5.77 12.12 -17.26
C VAL A 268 5.94 13.63 -17.08
N VAL A 269 6.83 14.25 -17.86
CA VAL A 269 7.08 15.69 -17.83
C VAL A 269 5.81 16.45 -18.24
N GLU A 270 5.20 16.05 -19.35
CA GLU A 270 4.01 16.71 -19.87
C GLU A 270 2.81 16.61 -18.93
N ASP A 271 2.54 15.44 -18.36
CA ASP A 271 1.49 15.24 -17.35
C ASP A 271 1.76 16.11 -16.12
N THR A 272 3.02 16.18 -15.67
CA THR A 272 3.41 16.99 -14.52
C THR A 272 3.07 18.47 -14.72
N PHE A 273 3.24 19.02 -15.92
CA PHE A 273 2.93 20.43 -16.21
C PHE A 273 1.48 20.69 -16.64
N TYR A 274 0.79 19.72 -17.24
CA TYR A 274 -0.47 19.96 -17.97
C TYR A 274 -1.65 19.07 -17.54
N ALA A 275 -1.46 18.07 -16.67
CA ALA A 275 -2.56 17.27 -16.15
C ALA A 275 -3.51 18.15 -15.31
N LYS A 276 -4.82 17.95 -15.51
CA LYS A 276 -5.83 18.54 -14.63
C LYS A 276 -6.04 17.56 -13.48
N VAL A 277 -5.79 18.01 -12.26
CA VAL A 277 -5.82 17.16 -11.07
C VAL A 277 -6.86 17.65 -10.05
N PRO A 278 -7.40 16.75 -9.21
CA PRO A 278 -8.22 17.15 -8.07
C PRO A 278 -7.42 18.04 -7.11
N GLU A 279 -8.11 18.85 -6.31
CA GLU A 279 -7.50 19.82 -5.40
C GLU A 279 -6.44 19.22 -4.48
N GLN A 280 -6.75 18.05 -3.90
CA GLN A 280 -5.85 17.29 -3.03
C GLN A 280 -4.50 16.90 -3.66
N MET A 281 -4.39 16.90 -4.99
CA MET A 281 -3.16 16.55 -5.71
C MET A 281 -2.40 17.78 -6.23
N ARG A 282 -2.95 18.99 -6.10
CA ARG A 282 -2.34 20.20 -6.68
C ARG A 282 -0.97 20.52 -6.08
N ASP A 283 -0.83 20.38 -4.76
CA ASP A 283 0.45 20.68 -4.09
C ASP A 283 1.50 19.62 -4.42
N TRP A 284 1.11 18.36 -4.53
CA TRP A 284 1.98 17.30 -5.03
C TRP A 284 2.41 17.50 -6.49
N GLN A 285 1.49 17.96 -7.35
CA GLN A 285 1.81 18.30 -8.74
C GLN A 285 2.83 19.46 -8.78
N LYS A 286 2.65 20.50 -7.95
CA LYS A 286 3.63 21.60 -7.83
C LYS A 286 4.98 21.10 -7.31
N ALA A 287 5.00 20.16 -6.37
CA ALA A 287 6.23 19.55 -5.88
C ALA A 287 6.97 18.81 -7.00
N CYS A 288 6.27 18.02 -7.82
CA CYS A 288 6.85 17.38 -8.99
C CYS A 288 7.37 18.41 -10.02
N GLN A 289 6.62 19.49 -10.27
CA GLN A 289 7.07 20.57 -11.17
C GLN A 289 8.35 21.24 -10.65
N ALA A 290 8.40 21.56 -9.35
CA ALA A 290 9.58 22.12 -8.71
C ALA A 290 10.77 21.18 -8.83
N TRP A 291 10.56 19.88 -8.57
CA TRP A 291 11.56 18.84 -8.72
C TRP A 291 12.13 18.78 -10.14
N LEU A 292 11.28 18.77 -11.16
CA LEU A 292 11.74 18.77 -12.56
C LEU A 292 12.60 19.99 -12.87
N LEU A 293 12.16 21.17 -12.43
CA LEU A 293 12.88 22.43 -12.67
C LEU A 293 14.25 22.46 -11.96
N THR A 294 14.36 21.96 -10.72
CA THR A 294 15.64 21.88 -10.01
C THR A 294 16.61 20.88 -10.65
N HIS A 295 16.09 19.90 -11.39
CA HIS A 295 16.88 18.92 -12.17
C HIS A 295 17.08 19.34 -13.63
N ASN A 296 16.88 20.62 -13.96
CA ASN A 296 17.03 21.20 -15.31
C ASN A 296 16.09 20.60 -16.38
N ILE A 297 14.95 20.04 -15.95
CA ILE A 297 13.92 19.53 -16.85
C ILE A 297 12.84 20.61 -16.98
N GLY A 298 12.97 21.40 -18.04
CA GLY A 298 12.08 22.53 -18.33
C GLY A 298 10.67 22.11 -18.76
N ARG A 299 9.74 23.07 -18.71
CA ARG A 299 8.38 22.90 -19.20
C ARG A 299 8.37 22.68 -20.72
N PRO A 300 7.92 21.51 -21.22
CA PRO A 300 7.84 21.24 -22.66
C PRO A 300 6.67 22.01 -23.29
N PRO A 301 6.59 22.13 -24.63
CA PRO A 301 5.40 22.65 -25.30
C PRO A 301 4.13 21.88 -24.88
N ALA A 302 3.00 22.58 -24.80
CA ALA A 302 1.74 21.93 -24.44
C ALA A 302 1.33 20.87 -25.48
N PRO A 303 0.86 19.68 -25.06
CA PRO A 303 0.37 18.65 -25.98
C PRO A 303 -0.74 19.15 -26.91
N PRO A 304 -0.83 18.67 -28.17
CA PRO A 304 -1.92 19.01 -29.08
C PRO A 304 -3.32 18.79 -28.48
N SER A 305 -3.51 17.70 -27.75
CA SER A 305 -4.76 17.37 -27.04
C SER A 305 -5.17 18.42 -25.99
N LYS A 306 -4.20 19.12 -25.39
CA LYS A 306 -4.42 20.18 -24.40
C LYS A 306 -4.62 21.55 -25.05
N GLN A 307 -3.91 21.83 -26.15
CA GLN A 307 -4.08 23.05 -26.94
C GLN A 307 -5.49 23.13 -27.56
N LEU A 308 -6.05 22.00 -28.02
CA LEU A 308 -7.40 21.95 -28.58
C LEU A 308 -8.48 22.22 -27.52
N LEU A 309 -8.31 21.68 -26.30
CA LEU A 309 -9.23 21.95 -25.19
C LEU A 309 -9.24 23.43 -24.78
N GLU A 310 -8.08 24.10 -24.80
CA GLU A 310 -7.98 25.54 -24.53
C GLU A 310 -8.59 26.40 -25.64
N ARG A 311 -8.56 25.94 -26.89
CA ARG A 311 -9.23 26.61 -28.03
C ARG A 311 -10.74 26.39 -28.06
N GLN A 312 -11.23 25.29 -27.50
CA GLN A 312 -12.65 24.95 -27.42
C GLN A 312 -13.36 25.49 -26.17
N MET A 313 -12.61 25.95 -25.17
CA MET A 313 -13.15 26.72 -24.06
C MET A 313 -13.34 28.18 -24.53
N PRO A 314 -14.54 28.77 -24.43
CA PRO A 314 -14.70 30.19 -24.73
C PRO A 314 -13.74 30.98 -23.82
N GLN A 315 -12.90 31.83 -24.42
CA GLN A 315 -12.11 32.77 -23.64
C GLN A 315 -13.07 33.64 -22.84
N GLU A 316 -13.13 33.44 -21.53
CA GLU A 316 -13.51 34.54 -20.62
C GLU A 316 -12.36 35.56 -20.60
N ARG A 317 -12.13 36.22 -21.75
CA ARG A 317 -11.43 37.50 -21.81
C ARG A 317 -12.49 38.56 -21.96
N GLY A 318 -12.58 39.42 -20.95
CA GLY A 318 -13.32 40.67 -21.03
C GLY A 318 -14.33 40.86 -19.91
N LYS A 319 -13.84 41.02 -18.68
CA LYS A 319 -14.42 41.88 -17.62
C LYS A 319 -13.53 41.78 -16.39
N ASN A 320 -12.45 42.55 -16.42
CA ASN A 320 -11.85 43.23 -15.26
C ASN A 320 -10.72 44.12 -15.79
N GLU A 321 -11.06 45.03 -16.71
CA GLU A 321 -10.49 46.37 -16.63
C GLU A 321 -11.25 47.07 -15.50
N ILE A 322 -10.64 47.16 -14.33
CA ILE A 322 -10.96 48.21 -13.36
C ILE A 322 -9.63 48.87 -13.04
N ALA A 323 -9.60 50.16 -13.35
CA ALA A 323 -8.53 51.11 -13.16
C ALA A 323 -7.84 51.01 -11.80
N LEU A 324 -6.50 51.02 -11.81
CA LEU A 324 -5.66 52.09 -11.27
C LEU A 324 -4.23 51.93 -11.79
#